data_AF-A0A252BQQ6-F1
#
_entry.id   AF-A0A252BQQ6-F1
#
_cell.length_a   1.000
_cell.length_b   1.000
_cell.length_c   1.000
_cell.angle_alpha   90.00
_cell.angle_beta   90.00
_cell.angle_gamma   90.00
#
_symmetry.space_group_name_H-M   'P 1'
#
loop_
_entity.id
_entity.type
_entity.pdbx_description
1 polymer ?
#
loop_
_entity_poly.entity_id
_entity_poly.type
_entity_poly.pdbx_seq_one_letter_code
_entity_poly.pdbx_strand_id
1 'polypeptide(L)' 'MSSIEDKIKGATNKVVGKIKEEVGRVTDDEKLEGEGVVQNLKGQAQTAKGDVKDAVKGGIDKI' A
#
# COMPACT_ATOMS: atom_id res chain seq x y z
N MET A 1 13.93 1.87 -14.30
CA MET A 1 13.68 2.85 -13.22
C MET A 1 12.29 2.63 -12.59
N SER A 2 11.95 1.41 -12.12
CA SER A 2 10.60 1.08 -11.61
C SER A 2 10.49 1.24 -10.08
N SER A 3 11.55 0.89 -9.33
CA SER A 3 11.46 0.70 -7.88
C SER A 3 11.21 1.97 -7.07
N ILE A 4 11.54 3.16 -7.59
CA ILE A 4 11.28 4.44 -6.91
C ILE A 4 9.82 4.87 -7.11
N GLU A 5 9.31 4.80 -8.34
CA GLU A 5 7.90 5.09 -8.63
C GLU A 5 6.96 4.12 -7.90
N ASP A 6 7.30 2.84 -7.84
CA ASP A 6 6.48 1.83 -7.17
C ASP A 6 6.43 2.03 -5.65
N LYS A 7 7.57 2.39 -5.02
CA LYS A 7 7.62 2.74 -3.59
C LYS A 7 6.86 4.01 -3.29
N ILE A 8 6.97 5.03 -4.15
CA ILE A 8 6.21 6.29 -4.02
C ILE A 8 4.72 6.03 -4.19
N LYS A 9 4.29 5.26 -5.19
CA LYS A 9 2.88 4.86 -5.36
C LYS A 9 2.33 4.09 -4.17
N GLY A 10 3.13 3.18 -3.59
CA GLY A 10 2.74 2.44 -2.38
C GLY A 10 2.53 3.34 -1.17
N ALA A 11 3.44 4.30 -0.94
CA ALA A 11 3.33 5.29 0.12
C ALA A 11 2.12 6.20 -0.07
N THR A 12 1.92 6.73 -1.29
CA THR A 12 0.78 7.58 -1.64
C THR A 12 -0.56 6.83 -1.46
N ASN A 13 -0.65 5.56 -1.86
CA ASN A 13 -1.86 4.76 -1.69
C ASN A 13 -2.20 4.49 -0.21
N LYS A 14 -1.19 4.30 0.66
CA LYS A 14 -1.41 4.19 2.11
C LYS A 14 -1.91 5.49 2.72
N VAL A 15 -1.32 6.62 2.32
CA VAL A 15 -1.75 7.96 2.79
C VAL A 15 -3.18 8.24 2.36
N VAL A 16 -3.52 8.03 1.08
CA VAL A 16 -4.89 8.21 0.57
C VAL A 16 -5.88 7.26 1.24
N GLY A 17 -5.50 6.00 1.48
CA GLY A 17 -6.35 5.03 2.18
C GLY A 17 -6.65 5.46 3.62
N LYS A 18 -5.64 5.93 4.36
CA LYS A 18 -5.84 6.48 5.71
C LYS A 18 -6.72 7.71 5.72
N ILE A 19 -6.53 8.62 4.76
CA ILE A 19 -7.37 9.82 4.63
C ILE A 19 -8.82 9.43 4.36
N LYS A 20 -9.09 8.47 3.46
CA LYS A 20 -10.46 7.97 3.22
C LYS A 20 -11.08 7.33 4.45
N GLU A 21 -10.30 6.53 5.20
CA GLU A 21 -10.74 5.90 6.45
C GLU A 21 -11.11 6.96 7.49
N GLU A 22 -10.24 7.94 7.69
CA GLU A 22 -10.40 8.99 8.70
C GLU A 22 -11.53 9.95 8.32
N VAL A 23 -11.61 10.36 7.05
CA VAL A 23 -12.72 11.18 6.54
C VAL A 23 -14.03 10.42 6.64
N GLY A 24 -14.09 9.16 6.21
CA GLY A 24 -15.29 8.33 6.31
C GLY A 24 -15.79 8.20 7.74
N ARG A 25 -14.87 7.99 8.70
CA ARG A 25 -15.21 7.93 10.13
C ARG A 25 -15.72 9.26 10.68
N VAL A 26 -15.14 10.38 10.25
CA VAL A 26 -15.55 11.73 10.71
C VAL A 26 -16.87 12.17 10.08
N THR A 27 -17.18 11.70 8.87
CA THR A 27 -18.42 12.03 8.15
C THR A 27 -19.53 10.98 8.30
N ASP A 28 -19.35 9.93 9.11
CA ASP A 28 -20.26 8.78 9.21
C ASP A 28 -20.58 8.13 7.84
N ASP A 29 -19.57 8.10 6.95
CA ASP A 29 -19.67 7.46 5.63
C ASP A 29 -18.95 6.09 5.66
N GLU A 30 -19.73 5.04 5.97
CA GLU A 30 -19.26 3.64 6.02
C GLU A 30 -18.61 3.18 4.71
N LYS A 31 -19.01 3.75 3.57
CA LYS A 31 -18.44 3.38 2.27
C LYS A 31 -17.04 3.94 2.12
N LEU A 32 -16.83 5.21 2.47
CA LEU A 32 -15.50 5.82 2.48
C LEU A 32 -14.57 5.15 3.49
N GLU A 33 -15.08 4.83 4.68
CA GLU A 33 -14.30 4.10 5.69
C GLU A 33 -13.88 2.73 5.16
N GLY A 34 -14.83 1.96 4.63
CA GLY A 34 -14.58 0.64 4.05
C GLY A 34 -13.60 0.68 2.88
N GLU A 35 -13.72 1.66 1.97
CA GLU A 35 -12.77 1.85 0.88
C GLU A 35 -11.35 2.12 1.39
N GLY A 36 -11.21 2.97 2.43
CA GLY A 36 -9.94 3.26 3.07
C GLY A 36 -9.26 2.03 3.66
N VAL A 37 -10.02 1.24 4.43
CA VAL A 37 -9.54 -0.02 5.05
C VAL A 37 -9.11 -1.03 4.00
N VAL A 38 -9.95 -1.28 2.98
CA VAL A 38 -9.65 -2.23 1.90
C VAL A 38 -8.42 -1.78 1.11
N GLN A 39 -8.31 -0.50 0.79
CA GLN A 39 -7.18 0.05 0.06
C GLN A 39 -5.88 -0.06 0.87
N ASN A 40 -5.93 0.17 2.19
CA ASN A 40 -4.78 0.04 3.08
C ASN A 40 -4.33 -1.43 3.21
N LEU A 41 -5.26 -2.37 3.34
CA LEU A 41 -5.01 -3.82 3.31
C LEU A 41 -4.34 -4.25 2.00
N LYS A 42 -4.87 -3.81 0.86
CA LYS A 42 -4.30 -4.10 -0.46
C LYS A 42 -2.89 -3.54 -0.60
N GLY A 43 -2.66 -2.32 -0.12
CA GLY A 43 -1.35 -1.69 -0.12
C GLY A 43 -0.33 -2.47 0.71
N GLN A 44 -0.70 -2.91 1.91
CA GLN A 44 0.16 -3.74 2.77
C GLN A 44 0.49 -5.09 2.12
N ALA A 45 -0.50 -5.76 1.53
CA ALA A 45 -0.28 -7.02 0.82
C ALA A 45 0.67 -6.85 -0.39
N GLN A 46 0.54 -5.75 -1.13
CA GLN A 46 1.47 -5.43 -2.22
C GLN A 46 2.88 -5.14 -1.73
N THR A 47 3.04 -4.37 -0.64
CA THR A 47 4.36 -4.10 -0.05
C THR A 47 5.02 -5.41 0.37
N ALA A 48 4.33 -6.25 1.14
CA ALA A 48 4.87 -7.53 1.60
C ALA A 48 5.26 -8.45 0.44
N LYS A 49 4.43 -8.53 -0.62
CA LYS A 49 4.75 -9.29 -1.83
C LYS A 49 5.97 -8.72 -2.56
N GLY A 50 6.09 -7.40 -2.61
CA GLY A 50 7.24 -6.69 -3.17
C GLY A 50 8.52 -7.01 -2.41
N ASP A 51 8.50 -6.87 -1.08
CA ASP A 51 9.64 -7.13 -0.21
C ASP A 51 10.13 -8.58 -0.33
N VAL A 52 9.22 -9.55 -0.37
CA VAL A 52 9.57 -10.97 -0.60
C VAL A 52 10.20 -11.17 -1.97
N LYS A 53 9.65 -10.54 -3.02
CA LYS A 53 10.19 -10.65 -4.38
C LYS A 53 11.58 -10.01 -4.50
N ASP A 54 11.77 -8.86 -3.85
CA ASP A 54 13.05 -8.14 -3.81
C ASP A 54 14.10 -8.92 -3.01
N ALA A 55 13.72 -9.53 -1.88
CA ALA A 55 14.62 -10.38 -1.10
C ALA A 55 15.09 -11.62 -1.88
N VAL A 56 14.18 -12.28 -2.60
CA VAL A 56 14.52 -13.43 -3.46
C VAL A 56 15.40 -12.99 -4.63
N LYS A 57 15.05 -11.92 -5.33
CA LYS A 57 15.89 -11.39 -6.43
C LYS A 57 17.27 -10.97 -5.96
N GLY A 58 17.35 -10.21 -4.86
CA GLY A 58 18.62 -9.73 -4.31
C GLY A 58 19.52 -10.87 -3.79
N GLY A 59 18.96 -12.00 -3.39
CA GLY A 59 19.71 -13.21 -3.07
C GLY A 59 20.24 -13.95 -4.29
N ILE A 60 19.47 -13.97 -5.39
CA ILE A 60 19.85 -14.63 -6.65
C ILE A 60 20.87 -13.80 -7.45
N ASP A 61 20.74 -12.47 -7.48
CA ASP A 61 21.70 -11.56 -8.16
C ASP A 61 23.09 -11.53 -7.48
N LYS A 62 23.22 -12.10 -6.28
CA LYS A 62 24.47 -12.10 -5.50
C LYS A 62 25.26 -13.41 -5.59
N ILE A 63 24.77 -14.40 -6.35
CA ILE A 63 25.40 -15.71 -6.60
C ILE A 63 25.95 -15.74 -8.02
#